data_AF-A0A7S2DE12-F1
#
_entry.id   AF-A0A7S2DE12-F1
#
_cell.length_a   1.000
_cell.length_b   1.000
_cell.length_c   1.000
_cell.angle_alpha   90.00
_cell.angle_beta   90.00
_cell.angle_gamma   90.00
#
_symmetry.space_group_name_H-M   'P 1'
#
loop_
_entity.id
_entity.type
_entity.pdbx_description
1 polymer ?
#
loop_
_entity_poly.entity_id
_entity_poly.type
_entity_poly.pdbx_seq_one_letter_code
_entity_poly.pdbx_strand_id
1 'polypeptide(L)'
;WHCLDLTESLLRLSANGFYTQAHALLAEAVQGAPQLLLTALVQMAPVGSALETELQAEMLEQLLPRFLSGDSAGFNNLLKRLWEMQPAAVMRGMVQLHAAQPQSLLRLLDLAQSFGALEEVLRLKSFAFTLDLAAVAQRKDLIALEPWVLQSLAADEQAFASATMSYLRDKLLNPPGQQRVSITGGGSVNVLSADAAAAIFRGLMSAP
;
A
#
# COMPACT_ATOMS: atom_id res chain seq x y z
N TRP A 1 -18.31 17.44 -9.45
CA TRP A 1 -17.23 16.80 -8.65
C TRP A 1 -16.23 17.77 -8.02
N HIS A 2 -16.20 19.06 -8.37
CA HIS A 2 -15.36 20.04 -7.66
C HIS A 2 -15.96 20.54 -6.32
N CYS A 3 -17.21 20.18 -6.01
CA CYS A 3 -17.89 20.58 -4.79
C CYS A 3 -17.71 19.49 -3.73
N LEU A 4 -16.97 19.80 -2.67
CA LEU A 4 -16.75 18.88 -1.55
C LEU A 4 -18.05 18.59 -0.80
N ASP A 5 -18.90 19.60 -0.62
CA ASP A 5 -20.19 19.45 0.07
C ASP A 5 -21.12 18.43 -0.62
N LEU A 6 -21.06 18.36 -1.95
CA LEU A 6 -21.80 17.35 -2.71
C LEU A 6 -21.28 15.95 -2.39
N THR A 7 -19.95 15.74 -2.43
CA THR A 7 -19.35 14.45 -2.11
C THR A 7 -19.68 14.05 -0.67
N GLU A 8 -19.55 14.97 0.28
CA GLU A 8 -19.90 14.73 1.69
C GLU A 8 -21.38 14.37 1.84
N SER A 9 -22.28 15.09 1.15
CA SER A 9 -23.71 14.81 1.18
C SER A 9 -24.04 13.42 0.62
N LEU A 10 -23.38 13.01 -0.46
CA LEU A 10 -23.55 11.67 -1.03
C LEU A 10 -23.06 10.57 -0.08
N LEU A 11 -21.92 10.77 0.59
CA LEU A 11 -21.40 9.84 1.59
C LEU A 11 -22.33 9.76 2.83
N ARG A 12 -22.91 10.88 3.25
CA ARG A 12 -23.91 10.90 4.33
C ARG A 12 -25.21 10.21 3.90
N LEU A 13 -25.67 10.44 2.68
CA LEU A 13 -26.86 9.77 2.14
C LEU A 13 -26.65 8.26 2.05
N SER A 14 -25.46 7.80 1.62
CA SER A 14 -25.15 6.37 1.58
C SER A 14 -25.21 5.72 2.95
N ALA A 15 -24.76 6.42 4.00
CA ALA A 15 -24.84 5.95 5.38
C ALA A 15 -26.28 5.93 5.94
N ASN A 16 -27.22 6.66 5.32
CA ASN A 16 -28.61 6.79 5.76
C ASN A 16 -29.60 6.00 4.87
N GLY A 17 -29.14 4.90 4.25
CA GLY A 17 -30.00 3.97 3.52
C GLY A 17 -30.16 4.23 2.02
N PHE A 18 -29.51 5.26 1.47
CA PHE A 18 -29.52 5.56 0.03
C PHE A 18 -28.21 5.14 -0.66
N TYR A 19 -27.67 3.99 -0.27
CA TYR A 19 -26.38 3.49 -0.75
C TYR A 19 -26.33 3.37 -2.27
N THR A 20 -27.33 2.72 -2.87
CA THR A 20 -27.34 2.41 -4.30
C THR A 20 -27.41 3.66 -5.16
N GLN A 21 -28.19 4.66 -4.75
CA GLN A 21 -28.31 5.93 -5.45
C GLN A 21 -27.04 6.76 -5.34
N ALA A 22 -26.47 6.86 -4.13
CA ALA A 22 -25.22 7.59 -3.91
C ALA A 22 -24.05 6.94 -4.68
N HIS A 23 -23.96 5.61 -4.64
CA HIS A 23 -22.97 4.85 -5.39
C HIS A 23 -23.12 5.05 -6.90
N ALA A 24 -24.34 4.98 -7.45
CA ALA A 24 -24.57 5.20 -8.88
C ALA A 24 -24.09 6.58 -9.35
N LEU A 25 -24.36 7.63 -8.56
CA LEU A 25 -23.90 8.98 -8.85
C LEU A 25 -22.37 9.09 -8.78
N LEU A 26 -21.73 8.48 -7.78
CA LEU A 26 -20.26 8.46 -7.68
C LEU A 26 -19.62 7.64 -8.82
N ALA A 27 -20.27 6.58 -9.30
CA ALA A 27 -19.77 5.78 -10.42
C ALA A 27 -19.65 6.60 -11.71
N GLU A 28 -20.54 7.56 -11.94
CA GLU A 28 -20.39 8.53 -13.05
C GLU A 28 -19.13 9.40 -12.87
N ALA A 29 -18.82 9.80 -11.63
CA ALA A 29 -17.60 10.53 -11.31
C ALA A 29 -16.33 9.72 -11.56
N VAL A 30 -16.36 8.42 -11.24
CA VAL A 30 -15.25 7.50 -11.46
C VAL A 30 -14.88 7.44 -12.95
N GLN A 31 -15.86 7.55 -13.85
CA GLN A 31 -15.60 7.55 -15.29
C GLN A 31 -15.20 8.93 -15.82
N GLY A 32 -15.92 9.98 -15.43
CA GLY A 32 -15.73 11.32 -16.00
C GLY A 32 -14.60 12.14 -15.37
N ALA A 33 -14.37 11.99 -14.07
CA ALA A 33 -13.43 12.82 -13.31
C ALA A 33 -12.79 12.10 -12.10
N PRO A 34 -12.12 10.95 -12.30
CA PRO A 34 -11.62 10.11 -11.21
C PRO A 34 -10.58 10.81 -10.33
N GLN A 35 -9.76 11.70 -10.90
CA GLN A 35 -8.75 12.47 -10.15
C GLN A 35 -9.39 13.42 -9.13
N LEU A 36 -10.46 14.10 -9.54
CA LEU A 36 -11.19 15.03 -8.68
C LEU A 36 -11.95 14.27 -7.59
N LEU A 37 -12.59 13.15 -7.96
CA LEU A 37 -13.28 12.31 -6.99
C LEU A 37 -12.29 11.76 -5.95
N LEU A 38 -11.16 11.19 -6.37
CA LEU A 38 -10.15 10.68 -5.45
C LEU A 38 -9.65 11.77 -4.50
N THR A 39 -9.35 12.96 -5.03
CA THR A 39 -8.91 14.10 -4.22
C THR A 39 -9.98 14.48 -3.19
N ALA A 40 -11.25 14.55 -3.60
CA ALA A 40 -12.36 14.85 -2.71
C ALA A 40 -12.50 13.80 -1.61
N LEU A 41 -12.49 12.50 -1.95
CA LEU A 41 -12.62 11.40 -1.00
C LEU A 41 -11.50 11.37 0.06
N VAL A 42 -10.27 11.70 -0.34
CA VAL A 42 -9.13 11.79 0.60
C VAL A 42 -9.27 12.99 1.54
N GLN A 43 -9.95 14.06 1.12
CA GLN A 43 -10.23 15.24 1.95
C GLN A 43 -11.43 15.07 2.90
N MET A 44 -12.20 13.98 2.79
CA MET A 44 -13.34 13.70 3.67
C MET A 44 -12.85 13.13 5.02
N ALA A 45 -13.58 12.18 5.59
CA ALA A 45 -13.20 11.56 6.85
C ALA A 45 -11.84 10.85 6.72
N PRO A 46 -10.98 10.87 7.75
CA PRO A 46 -9.74 10.13 7.73
C PRO A 46 -9.95 8.63 7.53
N VAL A 47 -9.18 8.04 6.63
CA VAL A 47 -9.18 6.58 6.41
C VAL A 47 -8.88 5.85 7.72
N GLY A 48 -9.68 4.82 8.02
CA GLY A 48 -9.59 4.03 9.24
C GLY A 48 -10.21 4.69 10.48
N SER A 49 -10.79 5.89 10.34
CA SER A 49 -11.54 6.53 11.42
C SER A 49 -12.98 6.02 11.50
N ALA A 50 -13.62 6.17 12.66
CA ALA A 50 -15.03 5.84 12.85
C ALA A 50 -16.00 6.70 12.00
N LEU A 51 -15.49 7.75 11.34
CA LEU A 51 -16.26 8.64 10.48
C LEU A 51 -16.16 8.24 9.00
N GLU A 52 -15.26 7.31 8.64
CA GLU A 52 -15.16 6.79 7.28
C GLU A 52 -16.42 5.97 6.95
N THR A 53 -17.13 6.36 5.90
CA THR A 53 -18.30 5.60 5.46
C THR A 53 -17.89 4.41 4.59
N GLU A 54 -18.72 3.37 4.56
CA GLU A 54 -18.46 2.18 3.72
C GLU A 54 -18.30 2.55 2.25
N LEU A 55 -19.12 3.48 1.74
CA LEU A 55 -19.01 3.96 0.37
C LEU A 55 -17.69 4.72 0.13
N GLN A 56 -17.23 5.53 1.09
CA GLN A 56 -15.94 6.22 0.96
C GLN A 56 -14.80 5.20 0.88
N ALA A 57 -14.80 4.21 1.78
CA ALA A 57 -13.83 3.13 1.79
C ALA A 57 -13.82 2.42 0.43
N GLU A 58 -14.97 1.93 -0.04
CA GLU A 58 -15.10 1.21 -1.32
C GLU A 58 -14.57 2.03 -2.52
N MET A 59 -14.94 3.30 -2.61
CA MET A 59 -14.47 4.17 -3.70
C MET A 59 -12.96 4.40 -3.63
N LEU A 60 -12.39 4.54 -2.43
CA LEU A 60 -10.94 4.65 -2.25
C LEU A 60 -10.22 3.35 -2.64
N GLU A 61 -10.74 2.18 -2.27
CA GLU A 61 -10.15 0.88 -2.65
C GLU A 61 -10.16 0.67 -4.16
N GLN A 62 -11.20 1.18 -4.84
CA GLN A 62 -11.31 1.10 -6.29
C GLN A 62 -10.34 2.06 -7.00
N LEU A 63 -10.19 3.29 -6.50
CA LEU A 63 -9.47 4.35 -7.20
C LEU A 63 -7.97 4.34 -6.88
N LEU A 64 -7.57 4.23 -5.60
CA LEU A 64 -6.17 4.38 -5.20
C LEU A 64 -5.20 3.46 -5.96
N PRO A 65 -5.46 2.13 -6.08
CA PRO A 65 -4.56 1.24 -6.82
C PRO A 65 -4.38 1.64 -8.29
N ARG A 66 -5.42 2.17 -8.95
CA ARG A 66 -5.39 2.62 -10.36
C ARG A 66 -4.49 3.84 -10.57
N PHE A 67 -4.38 4.71 -9.57
CA PHE A 67 -3.48 5.87 -9.65
C PHE A 67 -2.04 5.48 -9.28
N LEU A 68 -1.88 4.57 -8.33
CA LEU A 68 -0.58 4.09 -7.85
C LEU A 68 0.15 3.21 -8.89
N SER A 69 -0.57 2.45 -9.71
CA SER A 69 -0.01 1.63 -10.81
C SER A 69 0.82 2.45 -11.80
N GLY A 70 0.51 3.74 -11.96
CA GLY A 70 1.28 4.66 -12.78
C GLY A 70 0.90 4.66 -14.26
N ASP A 71 -0.35 4.33 -14.58
CA ASP A 71 -0.83 4.17 -15.95
C ASP A 71 -0.89 5.48 -16.77
N SER A 72 -0.67 6.65 -16.16
CA SER A 72 -0.70 7.94 -16.87
C SER A 72 0.27 8.98 -16.31
N ALA A 73 0.76 9.84 -17.21
CA ALA A 73 1.57 11.00 -16.87
C ALA A 73 0.78 12.00 -16.01
N GLY A 74 1.40 12.56 -14.97
CA GLY A 74 0.80 13.55 -14.07
C GLY A 74 0.26 12.98 -12.75
N PHE A 75 0.06 11.66 -12.65
CA PHE A 75 -0.43 11.02 -11.42
C PHE A 75 0.55 11.17 -10.25
N ASN A 76 1.86 11.22 -10.49
CA ASN A 76 2.85 11.39 -9.42
C ASN A 76 2.64 12.69 -8.62
N ASN A 77 2.31 13.80 -9.30
CA ASN A 77 2.07 15.09 -8.63
C ASN A 77 0.79 15.05 -7.79
N LEU A 78 -0.25 14.39 -8.32
CA LEU A 78 -1.48 14.13 -7.58
C LEU A 78 -1.17 13.27 -6.34
N LEU A 79 -0.50 12.13 -6.51
CA LEU A 79 -0.15 11.23 -5.41
C LEU A 79 0.70 11.90 -4.34
N LYS A 80 1.65 12.76 -4.72
CA LYS A 80 2.42 13.57 -3.77
C LYS A 80 1.51 14.50 -2.96
N ARG A 81 0.55 15.16 -3.60
CA ARG A 81 -0.45 15.98 -2.89
C ARG A 81 -1.34 15.13 -1.98
N LEU A 82 -1.78 13.96 -2.43
CA LEU A 82 -2.57 13.04 -1.61
C LEU A 82 -1.77 12.58 -0.39
N TRP A 83 -0.48 12.31 -0.56
CA TRP A 83 0.44 11.97 0.53
C TRP A 83 0.52 13.11 1.55
N GLU A 84 0.74 14.35 1.11
CA GLU A 84 0.79 15.52 1.98
C GLU A 84 -0.53 15.78 2.72
N MET A 85 -1.67 15.40 2.15
CA MET A 85 -2.99 15.54 2.78
C MET A 85 -3.29 14.42 3.78
N GLN A 86 -3.07 13.16 3.40
CA GLN A 86 -3.42 12.01 4.21
C GLN A 86 -2.55 10.79 3.84
N PRO A 87 -1.36 10.64 4.46
CA PRO A 87 -0.45 9.52 4.21
C PRO A 87 -1.12 8.15 4.37
N ALA A 88 -2.00 8.02 5.38
CA ALA A 88 -2.72 6.78 5.67
C ALA A 88 -3.56 6.26 4.49
N ALA A 89 -4.19 7.16 3.71
CA ALA A 89 -4.96 6.77 2.53
C ALA A 89 -4.04 6.20 1.44
N VAL A 90 -2.93 6.89 1.16
CA VAL A 90 -1.96 6.43 0.16
C VAL A 90 -1.35 5.09 0.58
N MET A 91 -0.93 4.95 1.83
CA MET A 91 -0.41 3.70 2.38
C MET A 91 -1.39 2.54 2.28
N ARG A 92 -2.69 2.75 2.59
CA ARG A 92 -3.74 1.75 2.37
C ARG A 92 -3.81 1.33 0.91
N GLY A 93 -3.78 2.30 -0.01
CA GLY A 93 -3.72 2.06 -1.45
C GLY A 93 -2.49 1.26 -1.90
N MET A 94 -1.31 1.52 -1.31
CA MET A 94 -0.07 0.79 -1.62
C MET A 94 -0.19 -0.68 -1.21
N VAL A 95 -0.74 -0.94 -0.02
CA VAL A 95 -0.99 -2.31 0.47
C VAL A 95 -1.99 -3.04 -0.44
N GLN A 96 -3.08 -2.38 -0.83
CA GLN A 96 -4.09 -2.94 -1.73
C GLN A 96 -3.51 -3.25 -3.12
N LEU A 97 -2.74 -2.32 -3.70
CA LEU A 97 -2.10 -2.53 -5.00
C LEU A 97 -1.09 -3.68 -4.94
N HIS A 98 -0.30 -3.78 -3.87
CA HIS A 98 0.63 -4.90 -3.69
C HIS A 98 -0.10 -6.25 -3.63
N ALA A 99 -1.19 -6.33 -2.86
CA ALA A 99 -1.99 -7.55 -2.74
C ALA A 99 -2.60 -7.97 -4.09
N ALA A 100 -3.07 -7.01 -4.90
CA ALA A 100 -3.64 -7.28 -6.21
C ALA A 100 -2.59 -7.53 -7.31
N GLN A 101 -1.44 -6.86 -7.21
CA GLN A 101 -0.40 -6.81 -8.24
C GLN A 101 1.00 -6.79 -7.59
N PRO A 102 1.55 -7.96 -7.20
CA PRO A 102 2.86 -8.02 -6.55
C PRO A 102 4.00 -7.41 -7.38
N GLN A 103 3.89 -7.40 -8.71
CA GLN A 103 4.84 -6.77 -9.62
C GLN A 103 4.95 -5.24 -9.47
N SER A 104 3.96 -4.60 -8.84
CA SER A 104 3.97 -3.15 -8.57
C SER A 104 4.97 -2.74 -7.49
N LEU A 105 5.60 -3.69 -6.79
CA LEU A 105 6.43 -3.41 -5.62
C LEU A 105 7.59 -2.43 -5.89
N LEU A 106 8.27 -2.55 -7.04
CA LEU A 106 9.32 -1.60 -7.44
C LEU A 106 8.78 -0.18 -7.58
N ARG A 107 7.61 -0.06 -8.21
CA ARG A 107 6.91 1.22 -8.39
C ARG A 107 6.50 1.82 -7.04
N LEU A 108 5.96 1.00 -6.14
CA LEU A 108 5.60 1.40 -4.78
C LEU A 108 6.82 1.89 -3.99
N LEU A 109 7.97 1.22 -4.12
CA LEU A 109 9.23 1.64 -3.52
C LEU A 109 9.72 2.99 -4.08
N ASP A 110 9.65 3.18 -5.40
CA ASP A 110 10.06 4.44 -6.02
C ASP A 110 9.15 5.60 -5.60
N LEU A 111 7.85 5.35 -5.44
CA LEU A 111 6.91 6.33 -4.90
C LEU A 111 7.23 6.69 -3.44
N ALA A 112 7.43 5.69 -2.57
CA ALA A 112 7.80 5.91 -1.17
C ALA A 112 9.07 6.76 -1.03
N GLN A 113 10.08 6.50 -1.86
CA GLN A 113 11.29 7.32 -1.92
C GLN A 113 11.01 8.73 -2.41
N SER A 114 10.21 8.89 -3.47
CA SER A 114 9.86 10.21 -4.02
C SER A 114 9.11 11.11 -3.02
N PHE A 115 8.39 10.50 -2.06
CA PHE A 115 7.71 11.19 -0.98
C PHE A 115 8.62 11.43 0.25
N GLY A 116 9.82 10.83 0.29
CA GLY A 116 10.67 10.83 1.48
C GLY A 116 10.10 10.00 2.63
N ALA A 117 9.29 8.99 2.33
CA ALA A 117 8.41 8.30 3.27
C ALA A 117 8.73 6.82 3.49
N LEU A 118 9.90 6.34 3.01
CA LEU A 118 10.24 4.92 3.07
C LEU A 118 10.14 4.35 4.50
N GLU A 119 10.68 5.05 5.49
CA GLU A 119 10.61 4.65 6.90
C GLU A 119 9.18 4.64 7.46
N GLU A 120 8.31 5.52 6.97
CA GLU A 120 6.90 5.56 7.39
C GLU A 120 6.13 4.37 6.81
N VAL A 121 6.32 4.08 5.51
CA VAL A 121 5.70 2.93 4.84
C VAL A 121 6.18 1.61 5.47
N LEU A 122 7.45 1.53 5.87
CA LEU A 122 8.01 0.34 6.53
C LEU A 122 7.50 0.10 7.96
N ARG A 123 6.81 1.07 8.57
CA ARG A 123 6.19 0.91 9.90
C ARG A 123 4.77 0.33 9.84
N LEU A 124 4.24 0.09 8.64
CA LEU A 124 2.91 -0.48 8.47
C LEU A 124 2.84 -1.92 9.00
N LYS A 125 1.77 -2.24 9.72
CA LYS A 125 1.46 -3.59 10.21
C LYS A 125 0.93 -4.54 9.13
N SER A 126 1.01 -4.16 7.86
CA SER A 126 0.76 -5.06 6.73
C SER A 126 2.04 -5.85 6.42
N PHE A 127 2.37 -6.80 7.31
CA PHE A 127 3.69 -7.42 7.35
C PHE A 127 4.11 -8.07 6.03
N ALA A 128 3.20 -8.70 5.28
CA ALA A 128 3.54 -9.26 3.97
C ALA A 128 4.04 -8.21 2.98
N PHE A 129 3.35 -7.07 2.90
CA PHE A 129 3.75 -5.93 2.06
C PHE A 129 5.06 -5.30 2.56
N THR A 130 5.14 -5.04 3.86
CA THR A 130 6.29 -4.40 4.50
C THR A 130 7.56 -5.24 4.35
N LEU A 131 7.48 -6.56 4.53
CA LEU A 131 8.60 -7.49 4.36
C LEU A 131 9.06 -7.57 2.90
N ASP A 132 8.11 -7.68 1.96
CA ASP A 132 8.42 -7.66 0.52
C ASP A 132 9.10 -6.32 0.14
N LEU A 133 8.60 -5.18 0.63
CA LEU A 133 9.17 -3.86 0.39
C LEU A 133 10.56 -3.70 1.01
N ALA A 134 10.76 -4.15 2.25
CA ALA A 134 12.04 -4.13 2.95
C ALA A 134 13.11 -4.97 2.21
N ALA A 135 12.73 -6.15 1.71
CA ALA A 135 13.63 -7.02 0.95
C ALA A 135 14.10 -6.33 -0.35
N VAL A 136 13.19 -5.67 -1.06
CA VAL A 136 13.56 -4.91 -2.28
C VAL A 136 14.40 -3.67 -1.92
N ALA A 137 14.06 -2.95 -0.86
CA ALA A 137 14.79 -1.78 -0.40
C ALA A 137 16.24 -2.13 0.01
N GLN A 138 16.45 -3.26 0.67
CA GLN A 138 17.78 -3.76 1.02
C GLN A 138 18.63 -4.06 -0.23
N ARG A 139 18.03 -4.62 -1.29
CA ARG A 139 18.76 -4.90 -2.54
C ARG A 139 19.13 -3.66 -3.34
N LYS A 140 18.48 -2.53 -3.07
CA LYS A 140 18.82 -1.20 -3.59
C LYS A 140 19.72 -0.42 -2.61
N ASP A 141 20.24 -1.06 -1.56
CA ASP A 141 21.06 -0.43 -0.51
C ASP A 141 20.38 0.77 0.19
N LEU A 142 19.04 0.79 0.23
CA LEU A 142 18.26 1.87 0.84
C LEU A 142 18.09 1.69 2.35
N ILE A 143 18.13 0.44 2.83
CA ILE A 143 17.99 0.10 4.25
C ILE A 143 18.96 -1.03 4.63
N ALA A 144 19.35 -1.07 5.91
CA ALA A 144 19.98 -2.22 6.52
C ALA A 144 18.90 -3.16 7.09
N LEU A 145 18.71 -4.33 6.49
CA LEU A 145 17.60 -5.23 6.83
C LEU A 145 17.69 -5.80 8.24
N GLU A 146 18.89 -6.17 8.71
CA GLU A 146 19.08 -6.77 10.04
C GLU A 146 18.72 -5.79 11.19
N PRO A 147 19.24 -4.54 11.22
CA PRO A 147 18.77 -3.54 12.18
C PRO A 147 17.26 -3.28 12.11
N TRP A 148 16.70 -3.24 10.90
CA TRP A 148 15.28 -2.99 10.70
C TRP A 148 14.40 -4.13 11.26
N VAL A 149 14.79 -5.39 11.05
CA VAL A 149 14.10 -6.57 11.60
C VAL A 149 14.14 -6.53 13.13
N LEU A 150 15.29 -6.22 13.74
CA LEU A 150 15.43 -6.12 15.19
C LEU A 150 14.56 -5.01 15.78
N GLN A 151 14.52 -3.84 15.15
CA GLN A 151 13.65 -2.74 15.56
C GLN A 151 12.16 -3.10 15.43
N SER A 152 11.80 -3.83 14.37
CA SER A 152 10.42 -4.27 14.14
C SER A 152 9.98 -5.34 15.15
N LEU A 153 10.87 -6.26 15.52
CA LEU A 153 10.67 -7.23 16.59
C LEU A 153 10.51 -6.55 17.95
N ALA A 154 11.34 -5.57 18.27
CA ALA A 154 11.24 -4.84 19.54
C ALA A 154 9.92 -4.04 19.66
N ALA A 155 9.34 -3.61 18.54
CA ALA A 155 8.11 -2.82 18.53
C ALA A 155 6.82 -3.66 18.64
N ASP A 156 6.78 -4.85 18.02
CA ASP A 156 5.59 -5.71 17.98
C ASP A 156 5.97 -7.20 17.92
N GLU A 157 6.66 -7.64 18.98
CA GLU A 157 7.37 -8.93 19.05
C GLU A 157 6.53 -10.12 18.61
N GLN A 158 5.35 -10.32 19.20
CA GLN A 158 4.52 -11.50 18.91
C GLN A 158 3.90 -11.46 17.52
N ALA A 159 3.35 -10.31 17.11
CA ALA A 159 2.66 -10.21 15.82
C ALA A 159 3.67 -10.25 14.66
N PHE A 160 4.79 -9.54 14.79
CA PHE A 160 5.83 -9.50 13.78
C PHE A 160 6.54 -10.86 13.64
N ALA A 161 6.88 -11.53 14.74
CA ALA A 161 7.53 -12.85 14.68
C ALA A 161 6.64 -13.89 14.00
N SER A 162 5.36 -13.97 14.40
CA SER A 162 4.39 -14.89 13.79
C SER A 162 4.18 -14.62 12.30
N ALA A 163 3.99 -13.35 11.93
CA ALA A 163 3.81 -12.96 10.53
C ALA A 163 5.05 -13.23 9.68
N THR A 164 6.24 -12.98 10.22
CA THR A 164 7.52 -13.25 9.55
C THR A 164 7.74 -14.74 9.33
N MET A 165 7.42 -15.59 10.31
CA MET A 165 7.48 -17.04 10.16
C MET A 165 6.49 -17.55 9.11
N SER A 166 5.24 -17.05 9.12
CA SER A 166 4.25 -17.40 8.10
C SER A 166 4.73 -16.98 6.70
N TYR A 167 5.27 -15.76 6.59
CA TYR A 167 5.80 -15.22 5.35
C TYR A 167 6.96 -16.06 4.80
N LEU A 168 7.94 -16.41 5.64
CA LEU A 168 9.06 -17.26 5.24
C LEU A 168 8.57 -18.64 4.81
N ARG A 169 7.66 -19.26 5.56
CA ARG A 169 7.05 -20.54 5.21
C ARG A 169 6.38 -20.46 3.83
N ASP A 170 5.54 -19.47 3.62
CA ASP A 170 4.77 -19.34 2.38
C ASP A 170 5.67 -19.03 1.18
N LYS A 171 6.76 -18.28 1.39
CA LYS A 171 7.72 -17.94 0.33
C LYS A 171 8.71 -19.07 0.01
N LEU A 172 9.10 -19.88 1.00
CA LEU A 172 10.02 -21.01 0.82
C LEU A 172 9.33 -22.29 0.33
N LEU A 173 8.05 -22.48 0.67
CA LEU A 173 7.27 -23.65 0.24
C LEU A 173 6.60 -23.46 -1.13
N ASN A 174 6.37 -22.22 -1.59
CA ASN A 174 5.90 -21.98 -2.95
C ASN A 174 7.08 -21.92 -3.95
N PRO A 175 7.05 -22.71 -5.05
CA PRO A 175 8.13 -22.72 -6.03
C PRO A 175 8.30 -21.36 -6.74
N PRO A 176 9.52 -21.04 -7.24
CA PRO A 176 9.91 -19.73 -7.78
C PRO A 176 9.19 -19.28 -9.06
N GLY A 177 8.16 -19.99 -9.51
CA GLY A 177 7.40 -19.69 -10.73
C GLY A 177 6.40 -18.53 -10.59
N GLN A 178 5.85 -18.28 -9.40
CA GLN A 178 4.83 -17.24 -9.16
C GLN A 178 5.35 -15.95 -8.51
N GLN A 179 6.61 -15.92 -8.05
CA GLN A 179 7.19 -14.81 -7.28
C GLN A 179 8.20 -13.98 -8.08
N ARG A 180 8.13 -14.07 -9.40
CA ARG A 180 9.00 -13.31 -10.30
C ARG A 180 8.40 -11.93 -10.54
N VAL A 181 8.98 -10.91 -9.92
CA VAL A 181 8.74 -9.53 -10.35
C VAL A 181 9.52 -9.32 -11.64
N SER A 182 8.80 -9.19 -12.76
CA SER A 182 9.40 -8.87 -14.05
C SER A 182 9.86 -7.42 -14.05
N ILE A 183 11.16 -7.21 -14.23
CA ILE A 183 11.73 -5.90 -14.51
C ILE A 183 11.42 -5.57 -15.98
N THR A 184 11.07 -4.33 -16.27
CA THR A 184 11.05 -3.79 -17.63
C THR A 184 12.46 -3.89 -18.23
N GLY A 185 12.69 -4.95 -19.02
CA GLY A 185 14.03 -5.31 -19.53
C GLY A 185 14.35 -6.82 -19.57
N GLY A 186 13.39 -7.70 -19.27
CA GLY A 186 13.55 -9.15 -19.47
C GLY A 186 14.23 -9.90 -18.32
N GLY A 187 14.45 -9.24 -17.17
CA GLY A 187 14.92 -9.88 -15.94
C GLY A 187 13.76 -10.25 -15.02
N SER A 188 13.74 -11.47 -14.51
CA SER A 188 12.82 -11.89 -13.44
C SER A 188 13.57 -11.95 -12.11
N VAL A 189 13.06 -11.26 -11.10
CA VAL A 189 13.70 -11.19 -9.78
C VAL A 189 12.81 -11.91 -8.75
N ASN A 190 13.37 -12.90 -8.06
CA ASN A 190 12.75 -13.49 -6.87
C ASN A 190 12.66 -12.41 -5.79
N VAL A 191 11.48 -12.18 -5.22
CA VAL A 191 11.26 -11.10 -4.23
C VAL A 191 12.11 -11.31 -2.96
N LEU A 192 12.30 -12.55 -2.50
CA LEU A 192 13.36 -12.87 -1.53
C LEU A 192 14.63 -13.33 -2.25
N SER A 193 15.74 -12.63 -2.02
CA SER A 193 17.06 -13.24 -2.14
C SER A 193 17.29 -14.21 -0.98
N ALA A 194 18.12 -15.24 -1.20
CA ALA A 194 18.58 -16.13 -0.13
C ALA A 194 19.24 -15.34 1.03
N ASP A 195 19.92 -14.24 0.72
CA ASP A 195 20.53 -13.34 1.70
C ASP A 195 19.49 -12.59 2.55
N ALA A 196 18.36 -12.18 1.96
CA ALA A 196 17.27 -11.54 2.71
C ALA A 196 16.60 -12.53 3.65
N ALA A 197 16.36 -13.76 3.18
CA ALA A 197 15.88 -14.85 4.04
C ALA A 197 16.87 -15.12 5.19
N ALA A 198 18.17 -15.23 4.90
CA ALA A 198 19.20 -15.47 5.90
C ALA A 198 19.35 -14.34 6.91
N ALA A 199 19.17 -13.08 6.50
CA ALA A 199 19.16 -11.92 7.41
C ALA A 199 17.94 -11.94 8.34
N ILE A 200 16.75 -12.27 7.81
CA ILE A 200 15.53 -12.40 8.61
C ILE A 200 15.68 -13.55 9.62
N PHE A 201 16.18 -14.72 9.19
CA PHE A 201 16.43 -15.85 10.09
C PHE A 201 17.46 -15.52 11.19
N ARG A 202 18.55 -14.82 10.84
CA ARG A 202 19.53 -14.38 11.84
C ARG A 202 18.90 -13.42 12.86
N GLY A 203 18.09 -12.46 12.40
CA GLY A 203 17.36 -11.55 13.27
C GLY A 203 16.45 -12.29 14.26
N LEU A 204 15.66 -13.25 13.78
CA LEU A 204 14.78 -14.08 14.62
C LEU A 204 15.56 -14.96 15.62
N MET A 205 16.71 -15.51 15.23
CA MET A 205 17.54 -16.36 16.10
C MET A 205 18.37 -15.56 17.11
N SER A 206 18.58 -14.27 16.86
CA SER A 206 19.31 -13.35 17.75
C SER A 206 18.41 -12.63 18.76
N ALA A 207 17.08 -12.78 18.64
CA ALA A 207 16.15 -12.30 19.65
C ALA A 207 16.31 -13.17 20.93
N PRO A 208 16.55 -12.56 22.10
CA PRO A 208 16.80 -13.27 23.35
C PRO A 208 15.57 -14.00 23.91
#